data_AF-A0A1F8ZPG9-F1
#
_entry.id   AF-A0A1F8ZPG9-F1
#
_cell.length_a   1.000
_cell.length_b   1.000
_cell.length_c   1.000
_cell.angle_alpha   90.00
_cell.angle_beta   90.00
_cell.angle_gamma   90.00
#
_symmetry.space_group_name_H-M   'P 1'
#
loop_
_entity.id
_entity.type
_entity.pdbx_description
1 polymer ?
#
loop_
_entity_poly.entity_id
_entity_poly.type
_entity_poly.pdbx_seq_one_letter_code
_entity_poly.pdbx_strand_id
1 'polypeptide(L)'
;MKKGISLLLLAVGVLFTVTTYASDVREIRGQLVSLDSQKNSITLKAEVLGLSGPEKRDINLSLTSDTAWTICLNGQCTEKGGIEGFRLVNEYATFEAYGISAKGCNVILTQSGNEITSARVNLC
;
A
#
# COMPACT_ATOMS: atom_id res chain seq x y z
N MET A 1 -15.63 72.02 1.23
CA MET A 1 -15.33 70.97 0.25
C MET A 1 -13.89 71.13 -0.24
N LYS A 2 -12.99 70.27 0.24
CA LYS A 2 -11.62 70.03 -0.28
C LYS A 2 -11.17 68.66 0.27
N LYS A 3 -10.95 67.72 -0.67
CA LYS A 3 -10.01 66.58 -0.72
C LYS A 3 -9.53 66.02 0.63
N GLY A 4 -9.60 64.75 0.94
CA GLY A 4 -9.53 63.54 0.12
C GLY A 4 -9.02 62.45 1.08
N ILE A 5 -9.65 61.28 1.00
CA ILE A 5 -9.75 60.27 2.05
C ILE A 5 -8.43 59.51 2.28
N SER A 6 -8.14 59.33 3.57
CA SER A 6 -7.48 58.21 4.27
C SER A 6 -6.19 57.62 3.69
N LEU A 7 -5.13 57.81 4.47
CA LEU A 7 -3.87 57.08 4.41
C LEU A 7 -4.01 55.69 5.06
N LEU A 8 -3.19 54.76 4.57
CA LEU A 8 -2.57 53.60 5.24
C LEU A 8 -3.36 52.27 5.36
N LEU A 9 -2.86 51.32 4.55
CA LEU A 9 -2.17 50.08 4.94
C LEU A 9 -2.92 48.75 5.06
N LEU A 10 -2.21 47.75 4.53
CA LEU A 10 -2.21 46.31 4.84
C LEU A 10 -3.50 45.57 4.44
N ALA A 11 -3.47 44.34 3.97
CA ALA A 11 -2.44 43.38 3.61
C ALA A 11 -3.23 42.15 3.13
N VAL A 12 -2.66 41.42 2.18
CA VAL A 12 -2.59 39.94 2.19
C VAL A 12 -3.90 39.16 2.37
N GLY A 13 -4.16 38.31 1.37
CA GLY A 13 -4.64 36.97 1.69
C GLY A 13 -5.95 36.60 1.04
N VAL A 14 -5.90 36.35 -0.27
CA VAL A 14 -6.70 35.25 -0.81
C VAL A 14 -5.74 34.33 -1.53
N LEU A 15 -4.88 33.68 -0.74
CA LEU A 15 -4.32 32.39 -1.12
C LEU A 15 -5.51 31.45 -1.17
N PHE A 16 -5.99 31.15 -2.37
CA PHE A 16 -6.75 29.94 -2.60
C PHE A 16 -5.80 28.78 -2.30
N THR A 17 -5.83 28.29 -1.06
CA THR A 17 -5.28 27.00 -0.68
C THR A 17 -6.17 25.92 -1.30
N VAL A 18 -6.04 25.71 -2.61
CA VAL A 18 -6.34 24.41 -3.18
C VAL A 18 -5.20 23.50 -2.72
N THR A 19 -5.33 22.99 -1.50
CA THR A 19 -4.63 21.77 -1.10
C THR A 19 -5.19 20.67 -2.00
N THR A 20 -4.61 20.56 -3.19
CA THR A 20 -4.70 19.33 -3.97
C THR A 20 -3.97 18.29 -3.13
N TYR A 21 -4.71 17.60 -2.27
CA TYR A 21 -4.24 16.33 -1.73
C TYR A 21 -4.07 15.44 -2.96
N ALA A 22 -2.85 15.39 -3.49
CA ALA A 22 -2.42 14.23 -4.24
C ALA A 22 -2.68 13.06 -3.28
N SER A 23 -3.70 12.27 -3.56
CA SER A 23 -3.78 10.92 -3.02
C SER A 23 -2.52 10.25 -3.56
N ASP A 24 -1.45 10.28 -2.77
CA ASP A 24 -0.17 9.67 -3.10
C ASP A 24 -0.41 8.16 -3.10
N VAL A 25 -0.91 7.67 -4.23
CA VAL A 25 -1.05 6.25 -4.49
C VAL A 25 0.35 5.73 -4.78
N ARG A 26 0.94 5.05 -3.80
CA ARG A 26 2.27 4.48 -3.88
C ARG A 26 2.18 2.98 -4.09
N GLU A 27 3.00 2.46 -5.01
CA GLU A 27 3.15 1.03 -5.20
C GLU A 27 4.36 0.51 -4.41
N ILE A 28 4.19 -0.58 -3.67
CA ILE A 28 5.24 -1.26 -2.91
C ILE A 28 5.39 -2.66 -3.50
N ARG A 29 6.61 -3.01 -3.91
CA ARG A 29 6.93 -4.33 -4.47
C ARG A 29 7.87 -5.09 -3.54
N GLY A 30 7.63 -6.39 -3.38
CA GLY A 30 8.49 -7.25 -2.58
C GLY A 30 8.16 -8.72 -2.75
N GLN A 31 8.83 -9.55 -1.96
CA GLN A 31 8.55 -10.98 -1.86
C GLN A 31 7.76 -11.26 -0.59
N LEU A 32 6.71 -12.07 -0.68
CA LEU A 32 5.92 -12.41 0.50
C LEU A 32 6.75 -13.25 1.48
N VAL A 33 6.79 -12.85 2.75
CA VAL A 33 7.42 -13.62 3.82
C VAL A 33 6.36 -14.32 4.66
N SER A 34 5.35 -13.56 5.10
CA SER A 34 4.26 -14.08 5.93
C SER A 34 3.02 -13.20 5.87
N LEU A 35 1.89 -13.80 6.27
CA LEU A 35 0.61 -13.15 6.50
C LEU A 35 0.15 -13.47 7.93
N ASP A 36 -0.43 -12.47 8.60
CA ASP A 36 -1.11 -12.63 9.87
C ASP A 36 -2.54 -12.10 9.72
N SER A 37 -3.49 -13.01 9.56
CA SER A 37 -4.92 -12.68 9.38
C SER A 37 -5.57 -12.20 10.67
N GLN A 38 -4.99 -12.48 11.85
CA GLN A 38 -5.52 -12.00 13.12
C GLN A 38 -5.14 -10.53 13.34
N LYS A 39 -3.94 -10.14 12.89
CA LYS A 39 -3.44 -8.76 12.98
C LYS A 39 -3.68 -7.93 11.72
N ASN A 40 -4.28 -8.51 10.68
CA ASN A 40 -4.41 -7.90 9.34
C ASN A 40 -3.08 -7.31 8.85
N SER A 41 -2.01 -8.10 8.90
CA SER A 41 -0.68 -7.64 8.51
C SER A 41 0.00 -8.55 7.51
N ILE A 42 0.83 -7.95 6.67
CA ILE A 42 1.65 -8.63 5.67
C ILE A 42 3.12 -8.26 5.88
N THR A 43 3.98 -9.27 5.90
CA THR A 43 5.43 -9.07 5.91
C THR A 43 5.98 -9.34 4.53
N LEU A 44 6.70 -8.36 3.98
CA LEU A 44 7.35 -8.43 2.68
C LEU A 44 8.85 -8.24 2.82
N LYS A 45 9.62 -8.96 2.01
CA LYS A 45 11.02 -8.66 1.77
C LYS A 45 11.11 -7.69 0.60
N ALA A 46 11.35 -6.42 0.88
CA ALA A 46 11.39 -5.36 -0.12
C ALA A 46 12.74 -4.63 -0.08
N GLU A 47 13.10 -4.02 -1.20
CA GLU A 47 14.29 -3.18 -1.29
C GLU A 47 13.99 -1.80 -0.70
N VAL A 48 14.81 -1.39 0.27
CA VAL A 48 14.75 -0.08 0.91
C VAL A 48 16.06 0.65 0.71
N LEU A 49 16.01 1.98 0.63
CA LEU A 49 17.20 2.81 0.57
C LEU A 49 17.83 2.89 1.96
N GLY A 50 18.92 2.16 2.17
CA GLY A 50 19.74 2.22 3.36
C GLY A 50 20.81 3.30 3.30
N LEU A 51 21.51 3.54 4.40
CA LEU A 51 22.59 4.53 4.51
C LEU A 51 23.78 4.24 3.58
N SER A 52 23.95 2.98 3.18
CA SER A 52 25.04 2.51 2.32
C SER A 52 24.59 2.11 0.91
N GLY A 53 23.32 2.38 0.56
CA GLY A 53 22.70 1.96 -0.70
C GLY A 53 21.46 1.08 -0.50
N PRO A 54 20.87 0.57 -1.59
CA PRO A 54 19.70 -0.30 -1.53
C PRO A 54 19.99 -1.60 -0.79
N GLU A 55 19.12 -1.96 0.16
CA GLU A 55 19.21 -3.19 0.93
C GLU A 55 17.84 -3.88 1.02
N LYS A 56 17.82 -5.21 1.05
CA LYS A 56 16.59 -5.98 1.23
C LYS A 56 16.28 -6.11 2.72
N ARG A 57 15.12 -5.61 3.14
CA ARG A 57 14.64 -5.74 4.52
C ARG A 57 13.24 -6.33 4.56
N ASP A 58 12.97 -6.99 5.68
CA ASP A 58 11.61 -7.42 6.00
C ASP A 58 10.84 -6.21 6.52
N ILE A 59 9.75 -5.88 5.85
CA ILE A 59 8.86 -4.76 6.17
C ILE A 59 7.51 -5.36 6.54
N ASN A 60 7.05 -5.08 7.76
CA ASN A 60 5.71 -5.44 8.20
C ASN A 60 4.76 -4.25 7.97
N LEU A 61 3.66 -4.50 7.25
CA LEU A 61 2.67 -3.49 6.89
C LEU A 61 1.30 -3.93 7.36
N SER A 62 0.57 -3.00 7.97
CA SER A 62 -0.84 -3.20 8.30
C SER A 62 -1.70 -2.99 7.07
N LEU A 63 -2.69 -3.87 6.91
CA LEU A 63 -3.67 -3.85 5.85
C LEU A 63 -5.00 -3.36 6.41
N THR A 64 -5.74 -2.62 5.59
CA THR A 64 -7.09 -2.21 5.93
C THR A 64 -8.04 -3.41 5.92
N SER A 65 -9.12 -3.35 6.70
CA SER A 65 -10.10 -4.45 6.76
C SER A 65 -10.81 -4.73 5.42
N ASP A 66 -10.82 -3.76 4.53
CA ASP A 66 -11.43 -3.78 3.20
C ASP A 66 -10.41 -3.87 2.06
N THR A 67 -9.13 -4.18 2.37
CA THR A 67 -8.08 -4.35 1.35
C THR A 67 -8.57 -5.25 0.20
N ALA A 68 -8.44 -4.76 -1.03
CA ALA A 68 -8.75 -5.54 -2.23
C ALA A 68 -7.60 -6.49 -2.56
N TRP A 69 -7.87 -7.78 -2.63
CA TRP A 69 -6.90 -8.82 -2.93
C TRP A 69 -7.06 -9.33 -4.35
N THR A 70 -5.95 -9.40 -5.08
CA THR A 70 -5.85 -10.12 -6.36
C THR A 70 -4.86 -11.26 -6.20
N ILE A 71 -5.31 -12.50 -6.32
CA ILE A 71 -4.48 -13.69 -6.11
C ILE A 71 -4.39 -14.42 -7.44
N CYS A 72 -3.19 -14.50 -8.01
CA CYS A 72 -2.94 -15.06 -9.33
C CYS A 72 -2.15 -16.37 -9.25
N LEU A 73 -2.59 -17.40 -9.96
CA LEU A 73 -1.87 -18.66 -10.15
C LEU A 73 -1.80 -18.95 -11.66
N ASN A 74 -0.60 -19.10 -12.21
CA ASN A 74 -0.40 -19.39 -13.64
C ASN A 74 -1.18 -18.46 -14.59
N GLY A 75 -1.28 -17.17 -14.25
CA GLY A 75 -2.00 -16.15 -15.03
C GLY A 75 -3.51 -16.11 -14.82
N GLN A 76 -4.09 -17.04 -14.06
CA GLN A 76 -5.49 -16.98 -13.64
C GLN A 76 -5.59 -16.25 -12.30
N CYS A 77 -6.38 -15.18 -12.24
CA CYS A 77 -6.49 -14.36 -11.03
C CYS A 77 -7.90 -14.46 -10.44
N THR A 78 -7.98 -14.46 -9.12
CA THR A 78 -9.21 -14.29 -8.35
C THR A 78 -9.13 -13.03 -7.51
N GLU A 79 -10.25 -12.33 -7.41
CA GLU A 79 -10.38 -11.13 -6.59
C GLU A 79 -11.22 -11.42 -5.34
N LYS A 80 -10.74 -10.95 -4.19
CA LYS A 80 -11.42 -11.07 -2.88
C LYS A 80 -11.26 -9.77 -2.11
N GLY A 81 -12.22 -9.46 -1.25
CA GLY A 81 -12.14 -8.30 -0.35
C GLY A 81 -11.83 -8.73 1.08
N GLY A 82 -11.08 -7.90 1.80
CA GLY A 82 -10.88 -8.02 3.24
C GLY A 82 -10.33 -9.38 3.68
N ILE A 83 -10.90 -9.92 4.76
CA ILE A 83 -10.43 -11.15 5.41
C ILE A 83 -10.45 -12.40 4.51
N GLU A 84 -11.35 -12.44 3.51
CA GLU A 84 -11.44 -13.56 2.58
C GLU A 84 -10.21 -13.65 1.66
N GLY A 85 -9.56 -12.52 1.35
CA GLY A 85 -8.31 -12.51 0.61
C GLY A 85 -7.16 -13.13 1.41
N PHE A 86 -7.04 -12.78 2.70
CA PHE A 86 -6.08 -13.40 3.60
C PHE A 86 -6.28 -14.91 3.71
N ARG A 87 -7.54 -15.33 3.88
CA ARG A 87 -7.89 -16.74 4.01
C ARG A 87 -7.47 -17.51 2.76
N LEU A 88 -7.76 -16.98 1.58
CA LEU A 88 -7.43 -17.63 0.32
C LEU A 88 -5.90 -17.79 0.13
N VAL A 89 -5.10 -16.76 0.42
CA VAL A 89 -3.63 -16.89 0.34
C VAL A 89 -3.10 -17.92 1.36
N ASN A 90 -3.66 -17.95 2.57
CA ASN A 90 -3.27 -18.91 3.58
C ASN A 90 -3.70 -20.35 3.24
N GLU A 91 -4.85 -20.53 2.59
CA GLU A 91 -5.29 -21.82 2.06
C GLU A 91 -4.27 -22.35 1.02
N TYR A 92 -3.69 -21.48 0.19
CA TYR A 92 -2.62 -21.87 -0.73
C TYR A 92 -1.34 -22.36 -0.05
N ALA A 93 -1.07 -21.99 1.21
CA ALA A 93 0.07 -22.52 1.96
C ALA A 93 -0.02 -24.04 2.17
N THR A 94 -1.23 -24.62 2.16
CA THR A 94 -1.41 -26.08 2.25
C THR A 94 -0.96 -26.81 0.98
N PHE A 95 -0.83 -26.09 -0.14
CA PHE A 95 -0.36 -26.65 -1.41
C PHE A 95 1.16 -26.50 -1.61
N GLU A 96 1.90 -25.99 -0.61
CA GLU A 96 3.37 -25.84 -0.66
C GLU A 96 4.08 -27.17 -0.95
N ALA A 97 3.56 -28.27 -0.40
CA ALA A 97 4.07 -29.61 -0.64
C ALA A 97 3.95 -30.07 -2.11
N TYR A 98 3.09 -29.41 -2.89
CA TYR A 98 2.87 -29.66 -4.31
C TYR A 98 3.57 -28.61 -5.20
N GLY A 99 4.45 -27.78 -4.62
CA GLY A 99 5.19 -26.76 -5.35
C GLY A 99 4.39 -25.49 -5.62
N ILE A 100 3.29 -25.24 -4.87
CA ILE A 100 2.54 -23.99 -4.91
C ILE A 100 2.68 -23.31 -3.54
N SER A 101 3.51 -22.28 -3.43
CA SER A 101 3.66 -21.43 -2.26
C SER A 101 3.22 -19.98 -2.54
N ALA A 102 2.75 -19.31 -1.50
CA ALA A 102 2.67 -17.86 -1.52
C ALA A 102 4.00 -17.21 -1.11
N LYS A 103 4.81 -17.89 -0.29
CA LYS A 103 6.06 -17.36 0.27
C LYS A 103 7.16 -17.31 -0.79
N GLY A 104 7.95 -16.25 -0.75
CA GLY A 104 9.00 -15.98 -1.72
C GLY A 104 8.47 -15.43 -3.06
N CYS A 105 7.17 -15.52 -3.30
CA CYS A 105 6.58 -15.03 -4.54
C CYS A 105 6.31 -13.53 -4.52
N ASN A 106 6.19 -12.96 -5.70
CA ASN A 106 6.10 -11.51 -5.87
C ASN A 106 4.74 -10.99 -5.41
N VAL A 107 4.78 -10.00 -4.52
CA VAL A 107 3.65 -9.22 -4.07
C VAL A 107 3.79 -7.76 -4.49
N ILE A 108 2.67 -7.19 -4.91
CA ILE A 108 2.52 -5.77 -5.18
C ILE A 108 1.43 -5.24 -4.26
N LEU A 109 1.76 -4.26 -3.43
CA LEU A 109 0.80 -3.55 -2.60
C LEU A 109 0.58 -2.15 -3.15
N THR A 110 -0.65 -1.67 -3.01
CA THR A 110 -1.00 -0.28 -3.29
C THR A 110 -1.35 0.40 -1.98
N GLN A 111 -0.65 1.50 -1.71
CA GLN A 111 -0.84 2.33 -0.55
C GLN A 111 -1.51 3.64 -0.98
N SER A 112 -2.57 4.06 -0.29
CA SER A 112 -3.16 5.39 -0.42
C SER A 112 -3.00 6.13 0.90
N GLY A 113 -2.21 7.20 0.91
CA GLY A 113 -1.81 7.85 2.16
C GLY A 113 -0.97 6.90 3.01
N ASN A 114 -1.44 6.57 4.22
CA ASN A 114 -0.76 5.64 5.12
C ASN A 114 -1.34 4.22 5.09
N GLU A 115 -2.39 3.99 4.30
CA GLU A 115 -3.17 2.76 4.34
C GLU A 115 -2.90 1.89 3.11
N ILE A 116 -2.72 0.58 3.31
CA ILE A 116 -2.68 -0.37 2.20
C ILE A 116 -4.12 -0.68 1.79
N THR A 117 -4.46 -0.38 0.54
CA THR A 117 -5.81 -0.51 -0.01
C THR A 117 -5.95 -1.70 -0.96
N SER A 118 -4.84 -2.19 -1.53
CA SER A 118 -4.86 -3.44 -2.30
C SER A 118 -3.57 -4.25 -2.20
N ALA A 119 -3.71 -5.55 -2.38
CA ALA A 119 -2.62 -6.52 -2.41
C ALA A 119 -2.78 -7.49 -3.59
N ARG A 120 -1.79 -7.54 -4.48
CA ARG A 120 -1.68 -8.54 -5.54
C ARG A 120 -0.61 -9.56 -5.18
N VAL A 121 -1.00 -10.82 -5.05
CA VAL A 121 -0.11 -11.94 -4.76
C VAL A 121 -0.06 -12.85 -5.99
N ASN A 122 1.14 -13.03 -6.56
CA ASN A 122 1.35 -14.00 -7.63
C ASN A 122 1.91 -15.26 -7.00
N LEU A 123 1.14 -16.33 -6.98
CA LEU A 123 1.56 -17.62 -6.45
C LEU A 123 2.60 -18.25 -7.39
N CYS A 124 3.63 -18.80 -6.77
CA CYS A 124 4.69 -19.64 -7.32
C CYS A 124 4.74 -20.88 -6.40
#